data_AF-A0A7C1T1M7-F1
#
_entry.id   AF-A0A7C1T1M7-F1
#
_cell.length_a   1.000
_cell.length_b   1.000
_cell.length_c   1.000
_cell.angle_alpha   90.00
_cell.angle_beta   90.00
_cell.angle_gamma   90.00
#
_symmetry.space_group_name_H-M   'P 1'
#
loop_
_entity.id
_entity.type
_entity.pdbx_description
1 polymer ?
#
loop_
_entity_poly.entity_id
_entity_poly.type
_entity_poly.pdbx_seq_one_letter_code
_entity_poly.pdbx_strand_id
1 'polypeptide(L)' 'MALVDRIVSKALGREVTPGDIAVVSIDAVYAHDGTAPLVIDVVERELGLRRKVAVSRACFVIDHSAP' A
#
# COMPACT_ATOMS: atom_id res chain seq x y z
N MET A 1 21.00 0.14 14.52
CA MET A 1 19.89 0.47 13.60
C MET A 1 18.70 -0.42 13.92
N ALA A 2 17.50 0.15 14.09
CA ALA A 2 16.31 -0.63 14.42
C ALA A 2 15.86 -1.50 13.23
N LEU A 3 14.99 -2.49 13.48
CA LEU A 3 14.50 -3.37 12.41
C LEU A 3 13.74 -2.58 11.32
N VAL A 4 12.94 -1.58 11.73
CA VAL A 4 12.18 -0.73 10.82
C VAL A 4 13.09 0.03 9.85
N ASP A 5 14.15 0.65 10.37
CA ASP A 5 15.16 1.37 9.57
C ASP A 5 15.81 0.42 8.55
N ARG A 6 16.12 -0.82 8.94
CA ARG A 6 16.71 -1.83 8.04
C ARG A 6 15.76 -2.28 6.94
N ILE A 7 14.47 -2.45 7.23
CA ILE A 7 13.47 -2.83 6.22
C ILE A 7 13.32 -1.71 5.19
N VAL A 8 13.17 -0.46 5.66
CA VAL A 8 13.04 0.71 4.78
C VAL A 8 14.33 0.93 3.99
N SER A 9 15.50 0.81 4.62
CA SER A 9 16.79 0.93 3.95
C SER A 9 16.96 -0.11 2.85
N LYS A 10 16.57 -1.37 3.13
CA LYS A 10 16.58 -2.45 2.14
C LYS A 10 15.64 -2.15 0.96
N ALA A 11 14.44 -1.64 1.22
CA ALA A 11 13.49 -1.27 0.17
C ALA A 11 14.00 -0.11 -0.72
N LEU A 12 14.82 0.79 -0.16
CA LEU A 12 15.38 1.94 -0.88
C LEU A 12 16.74 1.68 -1.54
N GLY A 13 17.46 0.64 -1.12
CA GLY A 13 18.85 0.40 -1.54
C GLY A 13 19.86 1.41 -0.95
N ARG A 14 19.48 2.14 0.10
CA ARG A 14 20.34 3.07 0.86
C ARG A 14 19.94 3.11 2.32
N GLU A 15 20.84 3.49 3.20
CA GLU A 15 20.55 3.69 4.62
C GLU A 15 19.55 4.84 4.83
N VAL A 16 18.70 4.71 5.85
CA VAL A 16 17.81 5.75 6.38
C VAL A 16 17.98 5.94 7.87
N THR A 17 17.66 7.12 8.37
CA THR A 17 17.67 7.43 9.80
C THR A 17 16.32 7.99 10.27
N PRO A 18 16.03 7.95 11.59
CA PRO A 18 14.82 8.57 12.13
C PRO A 18 14.73 10.05 11.75
N GLY A 19 13.60 10.44 11.17
CA GLY A 19 13.36 11.79 10.65
C GLY A 19 13.41 11.88 9.13
N ASP A 20 13.95 10.87 8.44
CA ASP A 20 13.92 10.81 6.98
C ASP A 20 12.48 10.63 6.45
N ILE A 21 12.14 11.36 5.40
CA ILE A 21 10.93 11.13 4.60
C ILE A 21 11.34 10.33 3.36
N ALA A 22 10.71 9.17 3.17
CA ALA A 22 11.05 8.26 2.09
C ALA A 22 9.82 7.83 1.28
N VAL A 23 10.02 7.65 -0.03
CA VAL A 23 9.06 7.00 -0.93
C VAL A 23 9.59 5.61 -1.23
N VAL A 24 8.84 4.57 -0.85
CA VAL A 24 9.25 3.17 -0.97
C VAL A 24 8.29 2.38 -1.86
N SER A 25 8.80 1.35 -2.52
CA SER A 25 7.94 0.39 -3.20
C SER A 25 7.18 -0.46 -2.19
N ILE A 26 5.89 -0.66 -2.44
CA ILE A 26 5.03 -1.50 -1.60
C ILE A 26 4.98 -2.93 -2.15
N ASP A 27 5.27 -3.92 -1.31
CA ASP A 27 5.27 -5.33 -1.69
C ASP A 27 3.87 -5.95 -1.70
N ALA A 28 3.01 -5.53 -0.79
CA ALA A 28 1.61 -5.96 -0.70
C ALA A 28 0.73 -4.81 -0.17
N VAL A 29 -0.48 -4.69 -0.68
CA VAL A 29 -1.52 -3.78 -0.19
C VAL A 29 -2.80 -4.55 0.06
N TYR A 30 -3.53 -4.15 1.10
CA TYR A 30 -4.72 -4.84 1.57
C TYR A 30 -5.84 -3.84 1.84
N ALA A 31 -7.07 -4.25 1.54
CA ALA A 31 -8.28 -3.59 2.03
C ALA A 31 -9.36 -4.65 2.28
N HIS A 32 -10.19 -4.43 3.29
CA HIS A 32 -11.35 -5.28 3.57
C HIS A 32 -12.63 -4.66 2.99
N ASP A 33 -13.71 -5.41 2.93
CA ASP A 33 -15.06 -5.00 2.49
C ASP A 33 -15.54 -3.59 2.92
N GLY A 34 -15.17 -3.10 4.10
CA GLY A 34 -15.52 -1.75 4.58
C GLY A 34 -14.66 -0.63 3.99
N THR A 35 -13.42 -0.93 3.58
CA THR A 35 -12.46 0.08 3.08
C THR A 35 -12.18 -0.04 1.59
N ALA A 36 -12.25 -1.25 1.03
CA ALA A 36 -12.01 -1.51 -0.38
C ALA A 36 -12.93 -0.69 -1.31
N PRO A 37 -14.25 -0.56 -1.06
CA PRO A 37 -15.12 0.26 -1.90
C PRO A 37 -14.71 1.73 -1.93
N LEU A 38 -14.28 2.28 -0.79
CA LEU A 38 -13.83 3.67 -0.67
C LEU A 38 -12.55 3.90 -1.48
N VAL A 39 -11.58 2.98 -1.36
CA VAL A 39 -10.32 3.04 -2.12
C VAL A 39 -10.59 2.93 -3.62
N ILE A 40 -11.49 2.04 -4.03
CA ILE A 40 -11.89 1.90 -5.44
C ILE A 40 -12.52 3.20 -5.96
N ASP A 41 -13.41 3.82 -5.20
CA ASP A 41 -14.08 5.07 -5.60
C ASP A 41 -13.07 6.20 -5.83
N VAL A 42 -12.13 6.40 -4.90
CA VAL A 42 -11.06 7.40 -5.05
C VAL A 42 -10.18 7.09 -6.27
N VAL A 43 -9.75 5.83 -6.44
CA VAL A 43 -8.86 5.42 -7.54
C VAL A 43 -9.54 5.59 -8.90
N GLU A 44 -10.80 5.21 -9.02
CA GLU A 44 -11.52 5.18 -10.30
C GLU A 44 -12.15 6.53 -10.65
N ARG A 45 -12.75 7.23 -9.66
CA ARG A 45 -13.56 8.42 -9.90
C ARG A 45 -12.83 9.73 -9.65
N GLU A 46 -12.04 9.80 -8.60
CA GLU A 46 -11.33 11.05 -8.25
C GLU A 46 -9.98 11.14 -8.97
N LEU A 47 -9.18 10.08 -8.91
CA LEU A 47 -7.84 10.05 -9.49
C LEU A 47 -7.83 9.62 -10.96
N GLY A 48 -8.90 8.96 -11.44
CA GLY A 48 -9.06 8.53 -12.83
C GLY A 48 -7.91 7.64 -13.31
N LEU A 49 -7.36 6.79 -12.44
CA LEU A 49 -6.15 6.01 -12.74
C LEU A 49 -6.44 4.95 -13.82
N ARG A 50 -5.94 5.20 -15.03
CA ARG A 50 -6.13 4.33 -16.21
C ARG A 50 -5.49 2.94 -16.08
N ARG A 51 -4.47 2.80 -15.22
CA ARG A 51 -3.75 1.54 -15.01
C ARG A 51 -3.69 1.22 -13.53
N LYS A 52 -4.33 0.11 -13.14
CA LYS A 52 -4.30 -0.42 -11.79
C LYS A 52 -2.94 -1.12 -11.57
N VAL A 53 -1.93 -0.36 -11.19
CA VAL A 53 -0.53 -0.82 -11.07
C VAL A 53 -0.29 -1.81 -9.93
N ALA A 54 -1.14 -1.79 -8.90
CA ALA A 54 -0.98 -2.63 -7.71
C ALA A 54 -1.77 -3.94 -7.77
N VAL A 55 -2.49 -4.27 -8.85
CA VAL A 55 -3.41 -5.44 -8.88
C VAL A 55 -2.70 -6.75 -8.52
N SER A 56 -1.46 -6.95 -8.98
CA SER A 56 -0.67 -8.15 -8.67
C SER A 56 -0.21 -8.25 -7.20
N ARG A 57 -0.35 -7.17 -6.44
CA ARG A 57 0.08 -7.03 -5.04
C ARG A 57 -1.09 -6.69 -4.11
N ALA A 58 -2.29 -6.55 -4.65
CA ALA A 58 -3.48 -6.13 -3.92
C ALA A 58 -4.30 -7.35 -3.50
N CYS A 59 -4.68 -7.39 -2.23
CA CYS A 59 -5.59 -8.38 -1.68
C CYS A 59 -6.83 -7.68 -1.13
N PHE A 60 -8.00 -8.07 -1.64
CA PHE A 60 -9.29 -7.64 -1.08
C PHE A 60 -9.94 -8.81 -0.38
N VAL A 61 -10.36 -8.61 0.87
CA VAL A 61 -10.94 -9.66 1.70
C VAL A 61 -12.32 -9.23 2.19
N ILE A 62 -13.25 -10.18 2.15
CA ILE A 62 -14.60 -10.02 2.68
C ILE A 62 -14.66 -10.88 3.93
N ASP A 63 -14.68 -10.23 5.09
CA ASP A 63 -14.65 -10.91 6.39
C ASP A 63 -15.39 -10.13 7.48
N HIS A 64 -15.63 -8.83 7.34
CA HIS A 64 -16.30 -8.03 8.37
C HIS A 64 -17.82 -7.97 8.18
N SER A 65 -18.28 -7.92 6.94
CA SER A 65 -19.67 -7.70 6.52
C SER A 65 -20.19 -8.78 5.58
N ALA A 66 -19.47 -9.91 5.50
CA ALA A 66 -19.82 -11.10 4.71
C ALA A 66 -21.22 -11.65 5.12
N PRO A 67 -21.94 -12.33 4.21
CA PRO A 67 -21.43 -13.16 3.09
C PRO A 67 -20.79 -12.40 1.93
#